data_AF-Q5TS53-F1
#
_entry.id   AF-Q5TS53-F1
#
_cell.length_a   1.000
_cell.length_b   1.000
_cell.length_c   1.000
_cell.angle_alpha   90.00
_cell.angle_beta   90.00
_cell.angle_gamma   90.00
#
_symmetry.space_group_name_H-M   'P 1'
#
loop_
_entity.id
_entity.type
_entity.pdbx_description
1 polymer ?
#
loop_
_entity_poly.entity_id
_entity_poly.type
_entity_poly.pdbx_seq_one_letter_code
_entity_poly.pdbx_strand_id
1 'polypeptide(L)'
;MASRCLLLPLLIVFGVIFAASANPAWHKSGHRKHHGCGYEACPEPKEGMINVHLVPHSHDDVGWLKTVDQYYYGSRNNIQKAGVQYILDSVVHELLKDPSRRFIYVESAFFQKWYLEQTPEMQQQVHMLVEEGRLEFIGGAWSMNDEAAVHYQSVVDQFTWGLRFLNDTFGECGRP
;
A
#
# COMPACT_ATOMS: atom_id res chain seq x y z
N MET A 1 -27.56 69.12 18.22
CA MET A 1 -27.12 69.41 16.83
C MET A 1 -27.57 68.27 15.95
N ALA A 2 -28.66 68.48 15.22
CA ALA A 2 -29.18 67.58 14.21
C ALA A 2 -29.10 68.31 12.86
N SER A 3 -28.58 67.68 11.81
CA SER A 3 -29.08 67.82 10.43
C SER A 3 -28.24 67.04 9.41
N ARG A 4 -28.88 66.01 8.87
CA ARG A 4 -28.93 65.54 7.49
C ARG A 4 -27.99 66.20 6.46
N CYS A 5 -27.31 65.37 5.68
CA CYS A 5 -26.99 65.66 4.29
C CYS A 5 -27.26 64.40 3.44
N LEU A 6 -28.24 64.50 2.54
CA LEU A 6 -28.52 63.54 1.46
C LEU A 6 -27.74 63.97 0.23
N LEU A 7 -27.10 63.03 -0.48
CA LEU A 7 -26.76 63.11 -1.91
C LEU A 7 -26.48 61.68 -2.45
N LEU A 8 -27.43 61.15 -3.25
CA LEU A 8 -27.20 60.13 -4.30
C LEU A 8 -26.86 60.88 -5.62
N PRO A 9 -26.54 60.26 -6.78
CA PRO A 9 -26.14 58.87 -7.13
C PRO A 9 -24.89 58.82 -8.08
N LEU A 10 -24.40 57.63 -8.47
CA LEU A 10 -24.12 57.20 -9.88
C LEU A 10 -23.23 55.93 -9.94
N LEU A 11 -23.85 54.85 -10.43
CA LEU A 11 -23.38 53.87 -11.43
C LEU A 11 -21.88 53.47 -11.47
N ILE A 12 -21.60 52.16 -11.39
CA ILE A 12 -20.94 51.39 -12.45
C ILE A 12 -21.17 49.88 -12.21
N VAL A 13 -21.69 49.24 -13.26
CA VAL A 13 -21.87 47.80 -13.47
C VAL A 13 -20.50 47.14 -13.66
N PHE A 14 -20.31 45.90 -13.16
CA PHE A 14 -19.73 44.74 -13.89
C PHE A 14 -19.15 43.70 -12.91
N GLY A 15 -19.48 42.43 -13.13
CA GLY A 15 -18.67 41.31 -12.66
C GLY A 15 -19.43 40.24 -11.88
N VAL A 16 -20.27 39.47 -12.57
CA VAL A 16 -20.64 38.12 -12.12
C VAL A 16 -19.35 37.29 -12.08
N ILE A 17 -18.92 36.86 -10.90
CA ILE A 17 -18.01 35.73 -10.77
C ILE A 17 -18.68 34.73 -9.82
N PHE A 18 -19.34 33.75 -10.42
CA PHE A 18 -19.66 32.48 -9.79
C PHE A 18 -18.33 31.78 -9.47
N ALA A 19 -17.88 31.86 -8.21
CA ALA A 19 -16.94 30.88 -7.70
C ALA A 19 -17.74 29.63 -7.31
N ALA A 20 -18.05 28.79 -8.31
CA ALA A 20 -18.44 27.43 -8.04
C ALA A 20 -17.22 26.73 -7.42
N SER A 21 -17.26 26.51 -6.11
CA SER A 21 -16.35 25.59 -5.45
C SER A 21 -16.62 24.19 -6.02
N ALA A 22 -15.81 23.81 -7.01
CA ALA A 22 -15.70 22.41 -7.41
C ALA A 22 -15.04 21.67 -6.24
N ASN A 23 -15.87 21.21 -5.29
CA ASN A 23 -15.46 20.15 -4.38
C ASN A 23 -15.08 18.96 -5.27
N PRO A 24 -13.85 18.43 -5.20
CA PRO A 24 -13.59 17.14 -5.78
C PRO A 24 -14.56 16.17 -5.11
N ALA A 25 -15.48 15.63 -5.90
CA ALA A 25 -16.39 14.59 -5.48
C ALA A 25 -15.55 13.34 -5.21
N TRP A 26 -14.97 13.28 -4.01
CA TRP A 26 -14.53 12.02 -3.43
C TRP A 26 -15.76 11.13 -3.46
N HIS A 27 -15.67 10.08 -4.27
CA HIS A 27 -16.70 9.07 -4.39
C HIS A 27 -16.93 8.55 -2.97
N LYS A 28 -18.04 8.96 -2.34
CA LYS A 28 -18.50 8.34 -1.10
C LYS A 28 -18.78 6.90 -1.48
N SER A 29 -17.81 6.01 -1.26
CA SER A 29 -18.02 4.59 -1.48
C SER A 29 -19.17 4.22 -0.53
N GLY A 30 -20.34 3.97 -1.09
CA GLY A 30 -21.43 3.35 -0.35
C GLY A 30 -20.88 2.12 0.35
N HIS A 31 -21.32 1.90 1.59
CA HIS A 31 -20.96 0.76 2.44
C HIS A 31 -20.36 -0.41 1.64
N ARG A 32 -19.03 -0.46 1.55
CA ARG A 32 -18.35 -1.67 1.07
C ARG A 32 -18.78 -2.73 2.06
N LYS A 33 -19.52 -3.75 1.59
CA LYS A 33 -19.64 -4.99 2.34
C LYS A 33 -18.21 -5.37 2.70
N HIS A 34 -17.93 -5.60 3.98
CA HIS A 34 -16.66 -6.19 4.39
C HIS A 34 -16.54 -7.50 3.61
N HIS A 35 -15.78 -7.49 2.52
CA HIS A 35 -15.26 -8.69 1.92
C HIS A 35 -14.16 -9.09 2.88
N GLY A 36 -14.36 -10.18 3.62
CA GLY A 36 -13.36 -10.64 4.59
C GLY A 36 -12.03 -10.92 3.90
N CYS A 37 -10.95 -10.83 4.66
CA CYS A 37 -9.61 -11.16 4.21
C CYS A 37 -9.36 -12.68 4.24
N GLY A 38 -8.19 -13.12 3.77
CA GLY A 38 -7.84 -14.54 3.69
C GLY A 38 -8.68 -15.29 2.66
N TYR A 39 -9.17 -16.48 2.99
CA TYR A 39 -9.91 -17.33 2.04
C TYR A 39 -11.20 -16.69 1.51
N GLU A 40 -11.85 -15.82 2.30
CA GLU A 40 -13.05 -15.10 1.86
C GLU A 40 -12.77 -14.06 0.76
N ALA A 41 -11.50 -13.64 0.62
CA ALA A 41 -11.06 -12.75 -0.43
C ALA A 41 -10.61 -13.49 -1.68
N CYS A 42 -10.60 -14.83 -1.74
CA CYS A 42 -10.07 -15.55 -2.91
C CYS A 42 -10.87 -15.28 -4.20
N PRO A 43 -10.21 -15.17 -5.37
CA PRO A 43 -10.92 -15.15 -6.64
C PRO A 43 -11.64 -16.47 -6.90
N GLU A 44 -12.89 -16.40 -7.35
CA GLU A 44 -13.69 -17.57 -7.69
C GLU A 44 -13.15 -18.29 -8.93
N PRO A 45 -12.82 -19.59 -8.86
CA PRO A 45 -12.46 -20.37 -10.03
C PRO A 45 -13.68 -20.64 -10.91
N LYS A 46 -13.45 -20.90 -12.20
CA LYS A 46 -14.49 -21.29 -13.14
C LYS A 46 -14.58 -22.80 -13.27
N GLU A 47 -15.72 -23.36 -12.89
CA GLU A 47 -16.00 -24.79 -12.98
C GLU A 47 -16.00 -25.29 -14.44
N GLY A 48 -15.54 -26.53 -14.65
CA GLY A 48 -15.46 -27.15 -15.98
C GLY A 48 -14.40 -26.54 -16.91
N MET A 49 -13.53 -25.68 -16.39
CA MET A 49 -12.40 -25.08 -17.12
C MET A 49 -11.08 -25.29 -16.39
N ILE A 50 -9.97 -25.18 -17.12
CA ILE A 50 -8.64 -25.04 -16.51
C ILE A 50 -8.55 -23.62 -15.93
N ASN A 51 -8.24 -23.53 -14.64
CA ASN A 51 -8.03 -22.27 -13.94
C ASN A 51 -6.52 -22.00 -13.85
N VAL A 52 -6.09 -20.86 -14.38
CA VAL A 52 -4.69 -20.43 -14.33
C VAL A 52 -4.60 -19.25 -13.37
N HIS A 53 -3.94 -19.45 -12.23
CA HIS A 53 -3.72 -18.40 -11.23
C HIS A 53 -2.43 -17.68 -11.55
N LEU A 54 -2.55 -16.41 -11.95
CA LEU A 54 -1.39 -15.53 -12.08
C LEU A 54 -1.07 -14.96 -10.70
N VAL A 55 0.15 -15.15 -10.23
CA VAL A 55 0.61 -14.72 -8.90
C VAL A 55 1.76 -13.71 -9.06
N PRO A 56 1.44 -12.40 -9.21
CA PRO A 56 2.45 -11.36 -9.30
C PRO A 56 3.22 -11.23 -7.97
N HIS A 57 4.55 -11.21 -8.07
CA HIS A 57 5.45 -11.10 -6.93
C HIS A 57 6.74 -10.38 -7.34
N SER A 58 7.52 -9.96 -6.34
CA SER A 58 8.92 -9.57 -6.48
C SER A 58 9.73 -10.38 -5.47
N HIS A 59 10.90 -10.85 -5.90
CA HIS A 59 11.85 -11.52 -5.01
C HIS A 59 12.91 -10.50 -4.60
N ASP A 60 12.87 -10.06 -3.35
CA ASP A 60 13.67 -8.94 -2.85
C ASP A 60 14.70 -9.43 -1.82
N ASP A 61 15.85 -9.94 -2.30
CA ASP A 61 16.93 -10.42 -1.44
C ASP A 61 17.33 -9.41 -0.35
N VAL A 62 17.27 -9.81 0.92
CA VAL A 62 17.71 -9.00 2.08
C VAL A 62 19.23 -9.02 2.20
N GLY A 63 19.91 -8.58 1.13
CA GLY A 63 21.35 -8.61 0.96
C GLY A 63 21.82 -9.81 0.14
N TRP A 64 22.57 -9.54 -0.94
CA TRP A 64 23.18 -10.54 -1.81
C TRP A 64 24.35 -9.90 -2.58
N LEU A 65 24.11 -9.36 -3.78
CA LEU A 65 25.12 -8.59 -4.54
C LEU A 65 25.27 -7.15 -4.03
N LYS A 66 24.20 -6.62 -3.44
CA LYS A 66 24.17 -5.31 -2.78
C LYS A 66 23.83 -5.48 -1.30
N THR A 67 24.14 -4.46 -0.50
CA THR A 67 23.67 -4.42 0.89
C THR A 67 22.17 -4.16 0.95
N VAL A 68 21.54 -4.44 2.10
CA VAL A 68 20.10 -4.18 2.34
C VAL A 68 19.72 -2.74 1.96
N ASP A 69 20.41 -1.74 2.49
CA ASP A 69 20.12 -0.34 2.16
C ASP A 69 20.38 0.03 0.69
N GLN A 70 21.35 -0.62 0.04
CA GLN A 70 21.60 -0.38 -1.39
C GLN A 70 20.50 -0.97 -2.26
N TYR A 71 19.93 -2.11 -1.88
CA TYR A 71 18.70 -2.63 -2.49
C TYR A 71 17.50 -1.74 -2.19
N TYR A 72 17.33 -1.31 -0.95
CA TYR A 72 16.19 -0.48 -0.56
C TYR A 72 16.16 0.85 -1.32
N TYR A 73 17.23 1.64 -1.23
CA TYR A 73 17.30 2.96 -1.84
C TYR A 73 17.58 2.94 -3.35
N GLY A 74 17.93 1.77 -3.91
CA GLY A 74 18.30 1.65 -5.31
C GLY A 74 19.62 2.31 -5.68
N SER A 75 20.58 2.31 -4.74
CA SER A 75 21.94 2.78 -5.01
C SER A 75 22.82 1.66 -5.60
N ARG A 76 23.98 2.04 -6.13
CA ARG A 76 24.95 1.13 -6.79
C ARG A 76 24.32 0.26 -7.90
N ASN A 77 23.47 0.86 -8.73
CA ASN A 77 22.81 0.16 -9.84
C ASN A 77 23.76 -0.32 -10.96
N ASN A 78 25.04 0.06 -10.91
CA ASN A 78 26.08 -0.52 -11.73
C ASN A 78 26.44 -1.97 -11.32
N ILE A 79 26.10 -2.40 -10.09
CA ILE A 79 26.24 -3.78 -9.62
C ILE A 79 25.00 -4.58 -10.02
N GLN A 80 23.82 -4.11 -9.58
CA GLN A 80 22.53 -4.69 -9.91
C GLN A 80 21.45 -3.61 -9.89
N LYS A 81 20.66 -3.53 -10.96
CA LYS A 81 19.52 -2.60 -11.08
C LYS A 81 18.35 -3.11 -10.25
N ALA A 82 18.21 -2.60 -9.04
CA ALA A 82 17.15 -2.97 -8.10
C ALA A 82 16.96 -1.86 -7.07
N GLY A 83 15.71 -1.55 -6.71
CA GLY A 83 15.35 -0.48 -5.78
C GLY A 83 14.00 -0.77 -5.12
N VAL A 84 14.00 -1.36 -3.94
CA VAL A 84 12.80 -1.94 -3.30
C VAL A 84 11.75 -0.89 -2.95
N GLN A 85 12.15 0.31 -2.51
CA GLN A 85 11.20 1.39 -2.23
C GLN A 85 10.32 1.71 -3.47
N TYR A 86 10.92 1.70 -4.67
CA TYR A 86 10.20 2.01 -5.91
C TYR A 86 9.28 0.86 -6.33
N ILE A 87 9.65 -0.38 -6.00
CA ILE A 87 8.79 -1.55 -6.21
C ILE A 87 7.53 -1.39 -5.38
N LEU A 88 7.67 -1.19 -4.06
CA LEU A 88 6.53 -1.03 -3.15
C LEU A 88 5.65 0.17 -3.51
N ASP A 89 6.25 1.33 -3.82
CA ASP A 89 5.52 2.50 -4.30
C ASP A 89 4.68 2.14 -5.54
N SER A 90 5.30 1.53 -6.54
CA SER A 90 4.61 1.19 -7.80
C SER A 90 3.52 0.14 -7.62
N VAL A 91 3.75 -0.89 -6.80
CA VAL A 91 2.78 -1.94 -6.51
C VAL A 91 1.53 -1.33 -5.88
N VAL A 92 1.68 -0.52 -4.83
CA VAL A 92 0.53 0.09 -4.15
C VAL A 92 -0.24 0.99 -5.11
N HIS A 93 0.44 1.82 -5.90
CA HIS A 93 -0.20 2.66 -6.90
C HIS A 93 -0.93 1.85 -7.99
N GLU A 94 -0.37 0.74 -8.47
CA GLU A 94 -1.01 -0.10 -9.48
C GLU A 94 -2.17 -0.91 -8.91
N LEU A 95 -2.12 -1.33 -7.65
CA LEU A 95 -3.25 -1.95 -6.97
C LEU A 95 -4.40 -0.93 -6.81
N LEU A 96 -4.13 0.31 -6.44
CA LEU A 96 -5.18 1.33 -6.30
C LEU A 96 -5.92 1.65 -7.62
N LYS A 97 -5.30 1.39 -8.78
CA LYS A 97 -5.90 1.68 -10.10
C LYS A 97 -6.96 0.66 -10.55
N ASP A 98 -6.89 -0.58 -10.09
CA ASP A 98 -7.75 -1.66 -10.59
C ASP A 98 -8.02 -2.69 -9.49
N PRO A 99 -9.28 -2.84 -9.03
CA PRO A 99 -9.65 -3.73 -7.93
C PRO A 99 -9.43 -5.22 -8.21
N SER A 100 -9.23 -5.62 -9.47
CA SER A 100 -8.96 -7.02 -9.82
C SER A 100 -7.51 -7.43 -9.58
N ARG A 101 -6.59 -6.46 -9.48
CA ARG A 101 -5.16 -6.73 -9.33
C ARG A 101 -4.83 -7.20 -7.93
N ARG A 102 -3.87 -8.12 -7.86
CA ARG A 102 -3.29 -8.68 -6.65
C ARG A 102 -1.77 -8.68 -6.73
N PHE A 103 -1.14 -8.67 -5.57
CA PHE A 103 0.30 -8.81 -5.44
C PHE A 103 0.62 -9.51 -4.11
N ILE A 104 1.59 -10.42 -4.12
CA ILE A 104 2.13 -11.00 -2.89
C ILE A 104 3.47 -10.37 -2.52
N TYR A 105 3.71 -10.14 -1.23
CA TYR A 105 4.99 -9.64 -0.72
C TYR A 105 5.52 -10.54 0.41
N VAL A 106 6.85 -10.71 0.49
CA VAL A 106 7.47 -11.72 1.36
C VAL A 106 8.35 -11.10 2.45
N GLU A 107 9.34 -10.29 2.08
CA GLU A 107 10.41 -9.88 2.99
C GLU A 107 9.99 -8.74 3.93
N SER A 108 9.55 -9.08 5.15
CA SER A 108 9.00 -8.08 6.09
C SER A 108 10.02 -7.02 6.49
N ALA A 109 11.33 -7.29 6.39
CA ALA A 109 12.39 -6.31 6.66
C ALA A 109 12.27 -5.07 5.76
N PHE A 110 12.11 -5.28 4.45
CA PHE A 110 11.95 -4.17 3.51
C PHE A 110 10.58 -3.53 3.64
N PHE A 111 9.53 -4.34 3.79
CA PHE A 111 8.18 -3.82 3.92
C PHE A 111 8.04 -2.93 5.17
N GLN A 112 8.55 -3.36 6.32
CA GLN A 112 8.51 -2.57 7.55
C GLN A 112 9.27 -1.25 7.36
N LYS A 113 10.48 -1.30 6.80
CA LYS A 113 11.27 -0.10 6.54
C LYS A 113 10.51 0.89 5.67
N TRP A 114 9.93 0.42 4.57
CA TRP A 114 9.09 1.24 3.69
C TRP A 114 7.86 1.78 4.40
N TYR A 115 7.11 0.93 5.10
CA TYR A 115 5.84 1.28 5.75
C TYR A 115 5.99 2.38 6.79
N LEU A 116 7.09 2.35 7.57
CA LEU A 116 7.40 3.36 8.58
C LEU A 116 7.79 4.72 7.99
N GLU A 117 8.21 4.76 6.73
CA GLU A 117 8.54 6.00 6.01
C GLU A 117 7.30 6.62 5.33
N GLN A 118 6.14 5.94 5.32
CA GLN A 118 4.93 6.39 4.63
C GLN A 118 4.09 7.40 5.41
N THR A 119 3.29 8.18 4.68
CA THR A 119 2.31 9.08 5.30
C THR A 119 1.11 8.30 5.86
N PRO A 120 0.35 8.88 6.81
CA PRO A 120 -0.85 8.23 7.35
C PRO A 120 -1.88 7.87 6.26
N GLU A 121 -2.00 8.68 5.22
CA GLU A 121 -2.91 8.42 4.10
C GLU A 121 -2.48 7.18 3.30
N MET A 122 -1.18 7.05 3.03
CA MET A 122 -0.63 5.88 2.33
C MET A 122 -0.75 4.63 3.20
N GLN A 123 -0.47 4.73 4.50
CA GLN A 123 -0.67 3.63 5.44
C GLN A 123 -2.13 3.15 5.45
N GLN A 124 -3.10 4.07 5.46
CA GLN A 124 -4.52 3.73 5.38
C GLN A 124 -4.89 3.03 4.06
N GLN A 125 -4.30 3.45 2.94
CA GLN A 125 -4.49 2.79 1.64
C GLN A 125 -3.94 1.37 1.64
N VAL A 126 -2.75 1.18 2.22
CA VAL A 126 -2.13 -0.15 2.36
C VAL A 126 -2.99 -1.05 3.25
N HIS A 127 -3.47 -0.55 4.39
CA HIS A 127 -4.40 -1.27 5.26
C HIS A 127 -5.64 -1.76 4.50
N MET A 128 -6.28 -0.87 3.73
CA MET A 128 -7.42 -1.23 2.90
C MET A 128 -7.08 -2.33 1.88
N LEU A 129 -5.92 -2.24 1.22
CA LEU A 129 -5.50 -3.26 0.25
C LEU A 129 -5.25 -4.63 0.90
N VAL A 130 -4.73 -4.66 2.13
CA VAL A 130 -4.52 -5.88 2.91
C VAL A 130 -5.86 -6.46 3.37
N GLU A 131 -6.76 -5.63 3.90
CA GLU A 131 -8.11 -6.05 4.29
C GLU A 131 -8.93 -6.61 3.12
N GLU A 132 -8.73 -6.07 1.91
CA GLU A 132 -9.38 -6.56 0.69
C GLU A 132 -8.72 -7.82 0.10
N GLY A 133 -7.62 -8.33 0.68
CA GLY A 133 -6.85 -9.46 0.13
C GLY A 133 -6.18 -9.15 -1.21
N ARG A 134 -5.85 -7.88 -1.47
CA ARG A 134 -5.26 -7.43 -2.73
C ARG A 134 -3.75 -7.27 -2.64
N LEU A 135 -3.27 -6.92 -1.45
CA LEU A 135 -1.88 -7.06 -1.07
C LEU A 135 -1.82 -8.13 0.01
N GLU A 136 -1.21 -9.26 -0.30
CA GLU A 136 -1.13 -10.42 0.60
C GLU A 136 0.32 -10.66 1.03
N PHE A 137 0.54 -10.97 2.31
CA PHE A 137 1.86 -11.35 2.81
C PHE A 137 2.03 -12.86 2.77
N ILE A 138 3.17 -13.35 2.27
CA ILE A 138 3.47 -14.77 2.18
C ILE A 138 4.75 -15.08 2.97
N GLY A 139 4.71 -16.13 3.79
CA GLY A 139 5.78 -16.44 4.75
C GLY A 139 5.78 -15.49 5.94
N GLY A 140 5.95 -14.18 5.71
CA GLY A 140 5.89 -13.13 6.73
C GLY A 140 7.11 -13.06 7.65
N ALA A 141 8.16 -13.80 7.32
CA ALA A 141 9.45 -13.73 7.99
C ALA A 141 10.18 -12.42 7.71
N TRP A 142 11.16 -12.09 8.57
CA TRP A 142 12.06 -10.95 8.35
C TRP A 142 12.78 -11.02 6.99
N SER A 143 13.23 -12.23 6.62
CA SER A 143 13.78 -12.56 5.31
C SER A 143 13.34 -13.98 4.91
N MET A 144 13.45 -14.33 3.64
CA MET A 144 13.39 -15.74 3.25
C MET A 144 14.71 -16.43 3.67
N ASN A 145 14.75 -17.01 4.87
CA ASN A 145 15.96 -17.61 5.41
C ASN A 145 16.42 -18.83 4.61
N ASP A 146 17.72 -19.10 4.62
CA ASP A 146 18.28 -20.38 4.15
C ASP A 146 17.72 -21.55 4.98
N GLU A 147 17.69 -22.75 4.40
CA GLU A 147 17.15 -23.96 5.04
C GLU A 147 18.26 -24.99 5.38
N ALA A 148 19.49 -24.79 4.92
CA ALA A 148 20.59 -25.74 5.13
C ALA A 148 21.53 -25.35 6.30
N ALA A 149 21.88 -24.08 6.41
CA ALA A 149 22.92 -23.53 7.31
C ALA A 149 22.35 -22.58 8.36
N VAL A 150 21.12 -22.83 8.83
CA VAL A 150 20.45 -22.07 9.88
C VAL A 150 20.25 -22.92 11.14
N HIS A 151 20.26 -22.26 12.30
CA HIS A 151 19.78 -22.87 13.53
C HIS A 151 18.28 -22.62 13.66
N TYR A 152 17.51 -23.65 14.06
CA TYR A 152 16.05 -23.55 14.15
C TYR A 152 15.58 -22.40 15.07
N GLN A 153 16.33 -22.09 16.14
CA GLN A 153 16.00 -20.93 16.99
C GLN A 153 16.08 -19.62 16.23
N SER A 154 17.10 -19.43 15.38
CA SER A 154 17.23 -18.23 14.56
C SER A 154 16.12 -18.12 13.51
N VAL A 155 15.65 -19.26 12.98
CA VAL A 155 14.46 -19.31 12.12
C VAL A 155 13.23 -18.84 12.90
N VAL A 156 12.98 -19.40 14.08
CA VAL A 156 11.86 -19.00 14.94
C VAL A 156 11.92 -17.51 15.29
N ASP A 157 13.09 -16.99 15.67
CA ASP A 157 13.27 -15.59 16.05
C ASP A 157 12.96 -14.64 14.90
N GLN A 158 13.49 -14.91 13.71
CA GLN A 158 13.27 -14.03 12.56
C GLN A 158 11.85 -14.13 11.98
N PHE A 159 11.19 -15.29 12.10
CA PHE A 159 9.76 -15.42 11.81
C PHE A 159 8.93 -14.63 12.81
N THR A 160 9.27 -14.75 14.10
CA THR A 160 8.57 -14.06 15.19
C THR A 160 8.63 -12.55 15.01
N TRP A 161 9.78 -12.01 14.61
CA TRP A 161 9.93 -10.57 14.33
C TRP A 161 9.04 -10.09 13.19
N GLY A 162 9.07 -10.77 12.04
CA GLY A 162 8.27 -10.38 10.89
C GLY A 162 6.76 -10.54 11.13
N LEU A 163 6.34 -11.70 11.63
CA LEU A 163 4.94 -12.00 11.91
C LEU A 163 4.36 -11.10 13.00
N ARG A 164 5.15 -10.75 14.02
CA ARG A 164 4.71 -9.79 15.04
C ARG A 164 4.43 -8.43 14.43
N PHE A 165 5.34 -7.92 13.60
CA PHE A 165 5.12 -6.63 12.94
C PHE A 165 3.85 -6.64 12.06
N LEU A 166 3.65 -7.70 11.27
CA LEU A 166 2.46 -7.84 10.44
C LEU A 166 1.17 -7.91 11.28
N ASN A 167 1.19 -8.67 12.38
CA ASN A 167 0.05 -8.77 13.28
C ASN A 167 -0.25 -7.45 14.00
N ASP A 168 0.78 -6.79 14.54
CA ASP A 168 0.64 -5.51 15.26
C ASP A 168 0.17 -4.39 14.31
N THR A 169 0.46 -4.51 13.01
CA THR A 169 0.06 -3.52 11.99
C THR A 169 -1.31 -3.84 11.40
N PHE A 170 -1.55 -5.06 10.90
CA PHE A 170 -2.71 -5.39 10.06
C PHE A 170 -3.67 -6.43 10.70
N GLY A 171 -3.37 -6.92 11.90
CA GLY A 171 -4.18 -7.94 12.58
C GLY A 171 -4.31 -9.24 11.78
N GLU A 172 -5.48 -9.89 11.87
CA GLU A 172 -5.72 -11.18 11.21
C GLU A 172 -5.56 -11.13 9.69
N CYS A 173 -5.84 -9.98 9.06
CA CYS A 173 -5.73 -9.82 7.60
C CYS A 173 -4.30 -9.72 7.10
N GLY A 174 -3.33 -9.37 7.95
CA GLY A 174 -1.92 -9.38 7.59
C GLY A 174 -1.21 -10.70 7.84
N ARG A 175 -1.93 -11.73 8.32
CA ARG A 175 -1.34 -13.03 8.64
C ARG A 175 -1.24 -13.89 7.37
N PRO A 176 -0.03 -14.36 7.00
CA PRO A 176 0.15 -15.33 5.92
C PRO A 176 -0.58 -16.66 6.16
#